data_AF-A0A367PTL7-F1
#
_entry.id   AF-A0A367PTL7-F1
#
_cell.length_a   1.000
_cell.length_b   1.000
_cell.length_c   1.000
_cell.angle_alpha   90.00
_cell.angle_beta   90.00
_cell.angle_gamma   90.00
#
_symmetry.space_group_name_H-M   'P 1'
#
loop_
_entity.id
_entity.type
_entity.pdbx_description
1 polymer ?
#
loop_
_entity_poly.entity_id
_entity_poly.type
_entity_poly.pdbx_seq_one_letter_code
_entity_poly.pdbx_strand_id
1 'polypeptide(L)'
;MKQPNREGDREIFILTNLPFEVANAILIAQMYRKRWKLETLFQVLTENLCCQINTLGYPKAALFTFCIALVAYNVLSTVQAALRSVYGSQKIEAEVSSYYLADEIKGTYRGMMIAISPDEWCVFQNMTFTELSQTLKHLAGLVKLRTFRRHPRDPKKPRPKLTYLKSKPHVSTFKILNQKKLQNNTP
;
A
#
# COMPACT_ATOMS: atom_id res chain seq x y z
N MET A 1 -10.72 20.59 13.41
CA MET A 1 -9.29 20.21 13.63
C MET A 1 -8.45 21.47 13.87
N LYS A 2 -7.32 21.40 14.58
CA LYS A 2 -6.45 22.58 14.86
C LYS A 2 -5.69 23.07 13.62
N GLN A 3 -5.37 22.17 12.69
CA GLN A 3 -4.80 22.48 11.38
C GLN A 3 -5.74 21.91 10.30
N PRO A 4 -5.86 22.58 9.14
CA PRO A 4 -6.63 22.06 8.02
C PRO A 4 -6.01 20.77 7.47
N ASN A 5 -6.81 19.93 6.82
CA ASN A 5 -6.32 18.77 6.07
C ASN A 5 -5.52 19.24 4.83
N ARG A 6 -4.98 18.29 4.05
CA ARG A 6 -4.19 18.58 2.84
C ARG A 6 -4.97 19.36 1.77
N GLU A 7 -6.30 19.30 1.81
CA GLU A 7 -7.22 19.93 0.87
C GLU A 7 -7.76 21.27 1.39
N GLY A 8 -7.46 21.64 2.64
CA GLY A 8 -7.88 22.90 3.27
C GLY A 8 -9.06 22.77 4.23
N ASP A 9 -9.69 21.61 4.34
CA ASP A 9 -10.87 21.41 5.19
C ASP A 9 -10.50 21.39 6.67
N ARG A 10 -11.36 21.99 7.49
CA ARG A 10 -11.17 22.06 8.95
C ARG A 10 -12.07 21.09 9.71
N GLU A 11 -13.04 20.50 9.04
CA GLU A 11 -14.09 19.67 9.62
C GLU A 11 -14.22 18.36 8.82
N ILE A 12 -14.52 17.27 9.52
CA ILE A 12 -14.82 15.96 8.92
C ILE A 12 -16.14 15.52 9.53
N PHE A 13 -17.12 15.25 8.68
CA PHE A 13 -18.41 14.72 9.10
C PHE A 13 -18.40 13.20 8.96
N ILE A 14 -18.75 12.48 10.02
CA ILE A 14 -18.88 11.03 10.02
C ILE A 14 -20.35 10.71 10.25
N LEU A 15 -21.00 10.12 9.26
CA LEU A 15 -22.35 9.57 9.39
C LEU A 15 -22.26 8.12 9.85
N THR A 16 -23.03 7.75 10.86
CA THR A 16 -23.07 6.41 11.41
C THR A 16 -24.50 6.01 11.76
N ASN A 17 -24.81 4.74 11.61
CA ASN A 17 -26.04 4.12 12.09
C ASN A 17 -25.86 3.43 13.45
N LEU A 18 -24.69 3.58 14.08
CA LEU A 18 -24.45 3.02 15.41
C LEU A 18 -25.17 3.87 16.47
N PRO A 19 -25.92 3.23 17.37
CA PRO A 19 -26.58 3.94 18.46
C PRO A 19 -25.55 4.38 19.51
N PHE A 20 -25.87 5.44 20.25
CA PHE A 20 -24.93 6.09 21.18
C PHE A 20 -24.51 5.17 22.33
N GLU A 21 -25.38 4.24 22.72
CA GLU A 21 -25.15 3.23 23.77
C GLU A 21 -24.04 2.24 23.40
N VAL A 22 -23.82 2.01 22.10
CA VAL A 22 -22.80 1.08 21.59
C VAL A 22 -21.46 1.78 21.38
N ALA A 23 -21.47 3.00 20.83
CA ALA A 23 -20.25 3.74 20.55
C ALA A 23 -20.47 5.25 20.61
N ASN A 24 -19.66 5.94 21.41
CA ASN A 24 -19.64 7.39 21.43
C ASN A 24 -18.89 7.96 20.20
N ALA A 25 -19.06 9.26 19.96
CA ALA A 25 -18.47 9.95 18.80
C ALA A 25 -16.93 9.84 18.74
N ILE A 26 -16.25 9.83 19.90
CA ILE A 26 -14.78 9.71 19.96
C ILE A 26 -14.35 8.32 19.49
N LEU A 27 -15.00 7.27 19.98
CA LEU A 27 -14.73 5.90 19.59
C LEU A 27 -15.01 5.69 18.09
N ILE A 28 -16.13 6.24 17.58
CA ILE A 28 -16.45 6.21 16.15
C ILE A 28 -15.33 6.88 15.34
N ALA A 29 -14.88 8.07 15.72
CA ALA A 29 -13.80 8.76 15.03
C ALA A 29 -12.47 7.98 15.07
N GLN A 30 -12.14 7.38 16.21
CA GLN A 30 -10.94 6.52 16.35
C GLN A 30 -11.02 5.27 15.47
N MET A 31 -12.19 4.64 15.36
CA MET A 31 -12.41 3.49 14.49
C MET A 31 -12.36 3.90 13.02
N TYR A 32 -13.00 5.02 12.66
CA TYR A 32 -12.98 5.55 11.30
C TYR A 32 -11.54 5.87 10.84
N ARG A 33 -10.69 6.39 11.74
CA ARG A 33 -9.26 6.61 11.45
C ARG A 33 -8.53 5.32 11.02
N LYS A 34 -8.96 4.15 11.49
CA LYS A 34 -8.36 2.86 11.08
C LYS A 34 -8.72 2.47 9.64
N ARG A 35 -9.70 3.11 9.00
CA ARG A 35 -10.06 2.89 7.59
C ARG A 35 -8.87 3.08 6.64
N TRP A 36 -7.95 3.99 6.97
CA TRP A 36 -6.73 4.23 6.19
C TRP A 36 -5.85 2.97 6.03
N LYS A 37 -5.99 1.98 6.93
CA LYS A 37 -5.32 0.68 6.77
C LYS A 37 -5.72 -0.03 5.48
N LEU A 38 -6.96 0.17 5.00
CA LEU A 38 -7.41 -0.39 3.72
C LEU A 38 -6.66 0.23 2.53
N GLU A 39 -6.43 1.54 2.54
CA GLU A 39 -5.67 2.19 1.48
C GLU A 39 -4.22 1.68 1.45
N THR A 40 -3.62 1.53 2.63
CA THR A 40 -2.27 0.95 2.76
C THR A 40 -2.23 -0.49 2.24
N LEU A 41 -3.25 -1.30 2.55
CA LEU A 41 -3.42 -2.65 2.00
C LEU A 41 -3.50 -2.61 0.47
N PHE A 42 -4.40 -1.80 -0.11
CA PHE A 42 -4.58 -1.72 -1.55
C PHE A 42 -3.32 -1.24 -2.27
N GLN A 43 -2.58 -0.32 -1.68
CA GLN A 43 -1.28 0.10 -2.18
C GLN A 43 -0.30 -1.08 -2.23
N VAL A 44 -0.16 -1.85 -1.14
CA VAL A 44 0.72 -3.03 -1.10
C VAL A 44 0.29 -4.10 -2.12
N LEU A 45 -1.00 -4.36 -2.23
CA LEU A 45 -1.55 -5.32 -3.20
C LEU A 45 -1.20 -4.93 -4.63
N THR A 46 -1.28 -3.63 -4.95
CA THR A 46 -1.07 -3.11 -6.30
C THR A 46 0.41 -3.05 -6.64
N GLU A 47 1.23 -2.49 -5.74
CA GLU A 47 2.66 -2.23 -5.99
C GLU A 47 3.54 -3.46 -5.82
N ASN A 48 3.22 -4.35 -4.87
CA ASN A 48 4.12 -5.44 -4.48
C ASN A 48 3.63 -6.82 -4.89
N LEU A 49 2.31 -7.05 -4.91
CA LEU A 49 1.70 -8.36 -5.15
C LEU A 49 0.99 -8.49 -6.50
N CYS A 50 1.10 -7.46 -7.36
CA CYS A 50 0.53 -7.45 -8.71
C CYS A 50 -0.94 -7.90 -8.73
N CYS A 51 -1.77 -7.40 -7.81
CA CYS A 51 -3.16 -7.85 -7.66
C CYS A 51 -4.03 -7.64 -8.91
N GLN A 52 -3.59 -6.81 -9.85
CA GLN A 52 -4.17 -6.60 -11.17
C GLN A 52 -3.12 -6.88 -12.23
N ILE A 53 -3.36 -7.90 -13.05
CA ILE A 53 -2.52 -8.24 -14.20
C ILE A 53 -3.07 -7.49 -15.40
N ASN A 54 -2.33 -6.47 -15.89
CA ASN A 54 -2.79 -5.56 -16.94
C ASN A 54 -3.26 -6.25 -18.23
N THR A 55 -2.75 -7.45 -18.54
CA THR A 55 -3.05 -8.19 -19.76
C THR A 55 -4.12 -9.27 -19.59
N LEU A 56 -4.70 -9.41 -18.39
CA LEU A 56 -5.67 -10.47 -18.10
C LEU A 56 -7.10 -10.01 -18.44
N GLY A 57 -7.50 -10.17 -19.70
CA GLY A 57 -8.81 -9.77 -20.23
C GLY A 57 -10.01 -10.64 -19.83
N TYR A 58 -9.87 -11.52 -18.82
CA TYR A 58 -10.92 -12.43 -18.38
C TYR A 58 -11.39 -12.07 -16.96
N PRO A 59 -12.63 -11.54 -16.78
CA PRO A 59 -13.08 -11.04 -15.48
C PRO A 59 -13.02 -12.07 -14.35
N LYS A 60 -13.33 -13.34 -14.63
CA LYS A 60 -13.24 -14.42 -13.64
C LYS A 60 -11.80 -14.69 -13.19
N ALA A 61 -10.86 -14.65 -14.14
CA ALA A 61 -9.45 -14.85 -13.84
C ALA A 61 -8.88 -13.65 -13.07
N ALA A 62 -9.27 -12.42 -13.44
CA ALA A 62 -8.88 -11.21 -12.72
C ALA A 62 -9.35 -11.20 -11.26
N LEU A 63 -10.59 -11.63 -11.00
CA LEU A 63 -11.11 -11.77 -9.64
C LEU A 63 -10.32 -12.83 -8.86
N PHE A 64 -10.02 -13.97 -9.50
CA PHE A 64 -9.24 -15.03 -8.88
C PHE A 64 -7.82 -14.57 -8.50
N THR A 65 -7.10 -13.88 -9.41
CA THR A 65 -5.76 -13.37 -9.11
C THR A 65 -5.78 -12.32 -8.01
N PHE A 66 -6.81 -11.48 -7.99
CA PHE A 66 -7.02 -10.54 -6.89
C PHE A 66 -7.22 -11.25 -5.54
N CYS A 67 -8.03 -12.32 -5.49
CA CYS A 67 -8.20 -13.13 -4.29
C CYS A 67 -6.90 -13.80 -3.83
N ILE A 68 -6.10 -14.33 -4.77
CA ILE A 68 -4.76 -14.88 -4.44
C ILE A 68 -3.87 -13.80 -3.82
N ALA A 69 -3.86 -12.59 -4.38
CA ALA A 69 -3.07 -11.48 -3.84
C ALA A 69 -3.49 -11.13 -2.40
N LEU A 70 -4.78 -11.22 -2.05
CA LEU A 70 -5.26 -11.06 -0.68
C LEU A 70 -4.73 -12.16 0.26
N VAL A 71 -4.74 -13.42 -0.17
CA VAL A 71 -4.17 -14.52 0.60
C VAL A 71 -2.67 -14.34 0.80
N ALA A 72 -1.94 -13.95 -0.25
CA ALA A 72 -0.51 -13.65 -0.18
C ALA A 72 -0.23 -12.47 0.78
N TYR A 73 -1.10 -11.47 0.81
CA TYR A 73 -0.99 -10.37 1.78
C TYR A 73 -1.17 -10.85 3.24
N ASN A 74 -2.02 -11.85 3.50
CA ASN A 74 -2.14 -12.43 4.83
C ASN A 74 -0.83 -13.11 5.26
N VAL A 75 -0.18 -13.84 4.36
CA VAL A 75 1.15 -14.44 4.62
C VAL A 75 2.18 -13.35 4.93
N LEU A 76 2.26 -12.32 4.10
CA LEU A 76 3.15 -11.18 4.33
C LEU A 76 2.85 -10.47 5.67
N SER A 77 1.58 -10.32 6.02
CA SER A 77 1.14 -9.74 7.29
C SER A 77 1.58 -10.56 8.49
N THR A 78 1.55 -11.89 8.38
CA THR A 78 2.06 -12.81 9.42
C THR A 78 3.57 -12.65 9.60
N VAL A 79 4.34 -12.57 8.52
CA VAL A 79 5.78 -12.31 8.58
C VAL A 79 6.07 -10.97 9.25
N GLN A 80 5.33 -9.92 8.87
CA GLN A 80 5.45 -8.62 9.52
C GLN A 80 5.05 -8.65 10.99
N ALA A 81 4.01 -9.41 11.37
CA ALA A 81 3.59 -9.57 12.75
C ALA A 81 4.69 -10.24 13.60
N ALA A 82 5.35 -11.27 13.06
CA ALA A 82 6.50 -11.90 13.71
C ALA A 82 7.64 -10.89 13.93
N LEU A 83 7.99 -10.10 12.91
CA LEU A 83 8.99 -9.03 13.03
C LEU A 83 8.59 -7.96 14.05
N ARG A 84 7.33 -7.52 14.06
CA ARG A 84 6.80 -6.55 15.03
C ARG A 84 6.89 -7.07 16.46
N SER A 85 6.71 -8.38 16.65
CA SER A 85 6.78 -8.98 17.98
C SER A 85 8.19 -9.01 18.57
N VAL A 86 9.22 -9.01 17.73
CA VAL A 86 10.64 -9.02 18.15
C VAL A 86 11.22 -7.61 18.25
N TYR A 87 10.95 -6.75 17.25
CA TYR A 87 11.60 -5.44 17.13
C TYR A 87 10.68 -4.25 17.47
N GLY A 88 9.40 -4.52 17.78
CA GLY A 88 8.38 -3.51 18.06
C GLY A 88 7.66 -2.98 16.82
N SER A 89 6.37 -2.62 16.98
CA SER A 89 5.51 -2.18 15.87
C SER A 89 6.03 -0.91 15.18
N GLN A 90 6.44 0.09 15.98
CA GLN A 90 6.86 1.39 15.47
C GLN A 90 8.07 1.29 14.55
N LYS A 91 9.08 0.50 14.95
CA LYS A 91 10.31 0.33 14.18
C LYS A 91 10.06 -0.36 12.85
N ILE A 92 9.28 -1.45 12.86
CA ILE A 92 8.97 -2.21 11.64
C ILE A 92 8.12 -1.38 10.68
N GLU A 93 7.12 -0.66 11.17
CA GLU A 93 6.27 0.19 10.33
C GLU A 93 7.04 1.36 9.70
N ALA A 94 8.03 1.90 10.40
CA ALA A 94 8.86 2.99 9.90
C ALA A 94 9.97 2.50 8.94
N GLU A 95 10.69 1.45 9.32
CA GLU A 95 11.92 1.06 8.64
C GLU A 95 11.73 -0.05 7.59
N VAL A 96 10.75 -0.96 7.71
CA VAL A 96 10.72 -2.17 6.86
C VAL A 96 9.81 -2.01 5.64
N SER A 97 10.38 -2.22 4.46
CA SER A 97 9.68 -2.16 3.18
C SER A 97 8.98 -3.47 2.86
N SER A 98 7.66 -3.44 2.70
CA SER A 98 6.88 -4.58 2.19
C SER A 98 7.34 -5.00 0.79
N TYR A 99 7.81 -4.05 -0.03
CA TYR A 99 8.33 -4.32 -1.36
C TYR A 99 9.57 -5.20 -1.32
N TYR A 100 10.60 -4.83 -0.54
CA TYR A 100 11.84 -5.60 -0.46
C TYR A 100 11.63 -6.99 0.17
N LEU A 101 10.66 -7.13 1.09
CA LEU A 101 10.28 -8.46 1.59
C LEU A 101 9.69 -9.33 0.49
N ALA A 102 8.77 -8.79 -0.31
CA ALA A 102 8.15 -9.53 -1.41
C ALA A 102 9.17 -9.87 -2.52
N ASP A 103 10.07 -8.94 -2.84
CA ASP A 103 11.13 -9.12 -3.82
C ASP A 103 12.13 -10.21 -3.40
N GLU A 104 12.55 -10.20 -2.13
CA GLU A 104 13.43 -11.24 -1.56
C GLU A 104 12.79 -12.63 -1.64
N ILE A 105 11.51 -12.76 -1.25
CA ILE A 105 10.79 -14.04 -1.36
C ILE A 105 10.77 -14.51 -2.82
N LYS A 106 10.47 -13.61 -3.75
CA LYS A 106 10.42 -13.92 -5.19
C LYS A 106 11.79 -14.37 -5.72
N GLY A 107 12.87 -13.70 -5.32
CA GLY A 107 14.24 -14.01 -5.76
C GLY A 107 14.79 -15.30 -5.16
N THR A 108 14.50 -15.55 -3.88
CA THR A 108 15.11 -16.64 -3.11
C THR A 108 14.33 -17.95 -3.23
N TYR A 109 13.02 -17.91 -3.48
CA TYR A 109 12.16 -19.10 -3.57
C TYR A 109 12.69 -20.18 -4.51
N ARG A 110 13.09 -19.80 -5.74
CA ARG A 110 13.59 -20.76 -6.73
C ARG A 110 14.87 -21.45 -6.26
N GLY A 111 15.78 -20.72 -5.62
CA GLY A 111 17.00 -21.29 -5.06
C GLY A 111 16.71 -22.25 -3.91
N MET A 112 15.79 -21.87 -3.03
CA MET A 112 15.37 -22.72 -1.91
C MET A 112 14.72 -24.03 -2.38
N MET A 113 13.85 -23.99 -3.39
CA MET A 113 13.21 -25.18 -3.94
C MET A 113 14.19 -26.14 -4.65
N ILE A 114 15.39 -25.68 -5.01
CA ILE A 114 16.46 -26.53 -5.55
C ILE A 114 17.32 -27.09 -4.42
N ALA A 115 17.62 -26.27 -3.41
CA ALA A 115 18.55 -26.62 -2.34
C ALA A 115 17.94 -27.47 -1.22
N ILE A 116 16.63 -27.39 -1.01
CA ILE A 116 15.92 -28.05 0.09
C ILE A 116 14.94 -29.05 -0.51
N SER A 117 15.03 -30.33 -0.11
CA SER A 117 14.11 -31.35 -0.60
C SER A 117 12.67 -31.11 -0.10
N PRO A 118 11.64 -31.59 -0.82
CA PRO A 118 10.24 -31.43 -0.41
C PRO A 118 9.93 -31.97 1.00
N ASP A 119 10.59 -33.06 1.42
CA ASP A 119 10.31 -33.73 2.69
C ASP A 119 10.70 -32.88 3.91
N GLU A 120 11.73 -32.03 3.79
CA GLU A 120 12.16 -31.12 4.85
C GLU A 120 11.10 -30.05 5.16
N TRP A 121 10.17 -29.78 4.23
CA TRP A 121 9.08 -28.83 4.44
C TRP A 121 7.91 -29.41 5.23
N CYS A 122 7.81 -30.74 5.34
CA CYS A 122 6.71 -31.42 6.03
C CYS A 122 6.67 -31.11 7.52
N VAL A 123 7.80 -30.71 8.13
CA VAL A 123 7.87 -30.33 9.54
C VAL A 123 6.88 -29.21 9.89
N PHE A 124 6.66 -28.25 8.98
CA PHE A 124 5.77 -27.12 9.22
C PHE A 124 4.28 -27.49 9.14
N GLN A 125 3.93 -28.61 8.49
CA GLN A 125 2.54 -29.04 8.32
C GLN A 125 1.96 -29.61 9.62
N ASN A 126 2.81 -30.19 10.45
CA ASN A 126 2.42 -30.86 11.70
C ASN A 126 2.62 -29.97 12.94
N MET A 127 3.20 -28.78 12.79
CA MET A 127 3.37 -27.85 13.90
C MET A 127 2.03 -27.36 14.42
N THR A 128 1.91 -27.32 15.75
CA THR A 128 0.83 -26.58 16.41
C THR A 128 0.98 -25.07 16.17
N PHE A 129 -0.10 -24.33 16.38
CA PHE A 129 -0.07 -22.87 16.29
C PHE A 129 1.00 -22.23 17.19
N THR A 130 1.18 -22.76 18.40
CA THR A 130 2.17 -22.26 19.36
C THR A 130 3.59 -22.48 18.86
N GLU A 131 3.91 -23.69 18.40
CA GLU A 131 5.24 -24.03 17.86
C GLU A 131 5.57 -23.22 16.62
N LEU A 132 4.60 -23.08 15.69
CA LEU A 132 4.78 -22.27 14.50
C LEU A 132 5.03 -20.80 14.87
N SER A 133 4.28 -20.25 15.84
CA SER A 133 4.45 -18.88 16.29
C SER A 133 5.83 -18.64 16.94
N GLN A 134 6.33 -19.59 17.72
CA GLN A 134 7.65 -19.53 18.35
C GLN A 134 8.75 -19.63 17.29
N THR A 135 8.60 -20.54 16.33
CA THR A 135 9.52 -20.69 15.20
C THR A 135 9.60 -19.40 14.38
N LEU A 136 8.45 -18.81 14.03
CA LEU A 136 8.41 -17.54 13.30
C LEU A 136 9.07 -16.40 14.08
N LYS A 137 8.87 -16.32 15.41
CA LYS A 137 9.54 -15.33 16.27
C LYS A 137 11.05 -15.55 16.32
N HIS A 138 11.49 -16.80 16.45
CA HIS A 138 12.90 -17.15 16.45
C HIS A 138 13.56 -16.74 15.13
N LEU A 139 12.98 -17.15 14.00
CA LEU A 139 13.45 -16.77 12.67
C LEU A 139 13.44 -15.25 12.47
N ALA A 140 12.40 -14.56 12.93
CA ALA A 140 12.32 -13.10 12.88
C ALA A 140 13.49 -12.44 13.60
N GLY A 141 13.96 -12.99 14.73
CA GLY A 141 15.14 -12.48 15.45
C GLY A 141 16.47 -12.61 14.69
N LEU A 142 16.54 -13.52 13.72
CA LEU A 142 17.73 -13.73 12.87
C LEU A 142 17.75 -12.81 11.65
N VAL A 143 16.65 -12.08 11.38
CA VAL A 143 16.51 -11.24 10.19
C VAL A 143 17.44 -10.03 10.25
N LYS A 144 18.22 -9.83 9.18
CA LYS A 144 19.07 -8.65 9.01
C LYS A 144 18.25 -7.45 8.51
N LEU A 145 17.50 -6.78 9.38
CA LEU A 145 16.57 -5.68 9.01
C LEU A 145 17.14 -4.61 8.05
N ARG A 146 18.45 -4.36 8.09
CA ARG A 146 19.13 -3.40 7.21
C ARG A 146 18.87 -3.66 5.72
N THR A 147 18.70 -4.91 5.31
CA THR A 147 18.49 -5.29 3.90
C THR A 147 17.10 -4.93 3.40
N PHE A 148 16.13 -4.78 4.32
CA PHE A 148 14.73 -4.50 4.00
C PHE A 148 14.35 -3.04 4.27
N ARG A 149 15.34 -2.15 4.46
CA ARG A 149 15.08 -0.77 4.84
C ARG A 149 14.34 0.00 3.76
N ARG A 150 13.32 0.75 4.17
CA ARG A 150 12.67 1.76 3.34
C ARG A 150 13.65 2.88 3.07
N HIS A 151 13.56 3.42 1.87
CA HIS A 151 14.19 4.66 1.48
C HIS A 151 13.11 5.74 1.49
N PRO A 152 12.86 6.41 2.63
CA PRO A 152 11.84 7.44 2.69
C PRO A 152 12.19 8.54 1.72
N ARG A 153 11.21 8.95 0.90
CA ARG A 153 11.40 10.06 -0.02
C ARG A 153 11.40 11.35 0.79
N ASP A 154 12.40 12.21 0.54
CA ASP A 154 12.41 13.56 1.08
C ASP A 154 11.12 14.31 0.72
N PRO A 155 10.71 15.29 1.55
CA PRO A 155 9.55 16.13 1.27
C PRO A 155 9.59 16.62 -0.17
N LYS A 156 8.44 16.50 -0.86
CA LYS A 156 8.32 16.92 -2.25
C LYS A 156 8.76 18.39 -2.35
N LYS A 157 9.85 18.63 -3.09
CA LYS A 157 10.33 20.00 -3.35
C LYS A 157 9.16 20.85 -3.86
N PRO A 158 8.97 22.07 -3.31
CA PRO A 158 7.91 22.93 -3.78
C PRO A 158 8.06 23.13 -5.29
N ARG A 159 6.95 23.02 -6.03
CA ARG A 159 6.98 23.30 -7.45
C ARG A 159 7.44 24.76 -7.63
N PRO A 160 8.41 25.05 -8.51
CA PRO A 160 8.76 26.43 -8.81
C PRO A 160 7.47 27.17 -9.22
N LYS A 161 7.31 28.40 -8.75
CA LYS A 161 6.17 29.23 -9.15
C LYS A 161 6.21 29.34 -10.68
N LEU A 162 5.09 29.03 -11.32
CA LEU A 162 4.96 29.20 -12.76
C LEU A 162 5.15 30.67 -13.09
N THR A 163 6.21 30.99 -13.84
CA THR A 163 6.43 32.34 -14.35
C THR A 163 5.44 32.57 -15.49
N TYR A 164 4.46 33.44 -15.28
CA TYR A 164 3.55 33.87 -16.33
C TYR A 164 4.33 34.69 -17.37
N LEU A 165 4.60 34.08 -18.52
CA LEU A 165 5.18 34.77 -19.67
C LEU A 165 4.06 35.53 -20.40
N LYS A 166 4.01 36.85 -20.20
CA LYS A 166 3.02 37.72 -20.88
C LYS A 166 3.09 37.62 -22.41
N SER A 167 4.26 37.27 -22.97
CA SER A 167 4.48 37.06 -24.41
C SER A 167 4.00 35.69 -24.94
N LYS A 168 3.84 34.70 -24.06
CA LYS A 168 3.36 33.35 -24.39
C LYS A 168 2.35 32.89 -23.33
N PRO A 169 1.18 33.54 -23.24
CA PRO A 169 0.16 33.13 -22.29
C PRO A 169 -0.28 31.70 -22.59
N HIS A 170 -0.47 30.89 -21.55
CA HIS A 170 -1.04 29.56 -21.70
C HIS A 170 -2.50 29.69 -22.16
N VAL A 171 -2.74 29.47 -23.45
CA VAL A 171 -4.07 29.51 -24.05
C VAL A 171 -4.54 28.08 -24.32
N SER A 172 -5.80 27.80 -23.99
CA SER A 172 -6.42 26.52 -24.32
C SER A 172 -6.47 26.33 -25.84
N THR A 173 -6.04 25.17 -26.33
CA THR A 173 -6.10 24.79 -27.75
C THR A 173 -7.52 24.95 -28.31
N PHE A 174 -8.55 24.69 -27.48
CA PHE A 174 -9.96 24.90 -27.84
C PHE A 174 -10.25 26.37 -28.18
N LYS A 175 -9.73 27.33 -27.40
CA LYS A 175 -9.90 28.77 -27.68
C LYS A 175 -9.23 29.18 -28.98
N ILE A 176 -8.03 28.66 -29.27
CA ILE A 176 -7.30 28.94 -30.51
C ILE A 176 -8.09 28.42 -31.73
N LEU A 177 -8.62 27.20 -31.64
CA LEU A 177 -9.37 26.59 -32.74
C LEU A 177 -10.70 27.31 -33.01
N ASN A 178 -11.40 27.74 -31.96
CA ASN A 178 -12.63 28.55 -32.12
C ASN A 178 -12.34 29.93 -32.71
N GLN A 179 -11.27 30.61 -32.29
CA GLN A 179 -10.87 31.88 -32.91
C GLN A 179 -10.54 31.74 -34.40
N LYS A 180 -9.83 30.66 -34.79
CA LYS A 180 -9.55 30.39 -36.21
C LYS A 180 -10.83 30.09 -37.01
N LYS A 181 -11.79 29.36 -36.44
CA LYS A 181 -13.09 29.13 -37.09
C LYS A 181 -13.88 30.44 -37.26
N LEU A 182 -13.88 31.31 -36.27
CA LEU A 182 -14.54 32.61 -36.32
C LEU A 182 -13.90 33.53 -37.38
N GLN A 183 -12.57 33.55 -37.47
CA GLN A 183 -11.84 34.33 -38.49
C GLN A 183 -12.07 33.80 -39.91
N ASN A 184 -12.14 32.47 -40.10
CA ASN A 184 -12.41 31.88 -41.42
C ASN A 184 -13.89 32.02 -41.87
N ASN A 185 -14.80 32.37 -40.96
CA ASN A 185 -16.23 32.54 -41.22
C ASN A 185 -16.65 34.02 -41.34
N THR A 186 -15.70 34.95 -41.43
CA THR A 186 -15.97 36.36 -41.73
C THR A 186 -15.69 36.58 -43.22
N PRO A 187 -16.64 37.09 -44.04
CA PRO A 187 -16.44 37.30 -45.48
C PRO A 187 -15.36 38.35 -45.79
#